data_AF-A0A084R174-F1
#
_entry.id   AF-A0A084R174-F1
#
_cell.length_a   1.000
_cell.length_b   1.000
_cell.length_c   1.000
_cell.angle_alpha   90.00
_cell.angle_beta   90.00
_cell.angle_gamma   90.00
#
_symmetry.space_group_name_H-M   'P 1'
#
loop_
_entity.id
_entity.type
_entity.pdbx_description
1 polymer ?
#
loop_
_entity_poly.entity_id
_entity_poly.type
_entity_poly.pdbx_seq_one_letter_code
_entity_poly.pdbx_strand_id
1 'polypeptide(L)'
;MKRQLLNNADILVNPALLAIRIFDLTITPNSIVNPMKSAKIRQEYQVLGSGNGNRILLYNRGSLNPKPKTAIAEMLRYLEKTGLQPPYVLVAHSYGGTVGREFLQQRPDTVVGMILVETGQETALDLKVEEDQYRRQILGSKPLSVIRGNVMIEKIAQLDARLQACENETQRSELKKGPEYALIQALDEEDERLKKKQLALSRNSRYVHIPDCGHGVIRARPDVVAAEVRWVMEVARSFAQVEEESKDTSARHGMLHRIFAKLKPNR
;
A
#
# COMPACT_ATOMS: atom_id res chain seq x y z
N MET A 1 -6.95 18.22 -32.37
CA MET A 1 -5.84 17.87 -31.45
C MET A 1 -6.11 16.51 -30.85
N LYS A 2 -5.24 15.53 -31.10
CA LYS A 2 -5.35 14.14 -30.62
C LYS A 2 -5.32 14.13 -29.08
N ARG A 3 -6.38 13.60 -28.44
CA ARG A 3 -6.40 13.30 -27.00
C ARG A 3 -5.43 12.15 -26.75
N GLN A 4 -4.33 12.45 -26.06
CA GLN A 4 -3.36 11.45 -25.63
C GLN A 4 -3.96 10.68 -24.44
N LEU A 5 -4.14 9.37 -24.60
CA LEU A 5 -4.51 8.46 -23.54
C LEU A 5 -3.33 8.42 -22.54
N LEU A 6 -3.56 8.86 -21.31
CA LEU A 6 -2.55 8.79 -20.25
C LEU A 6 -2.36 7.32 -19.87
N ASN A 7 -1.11 6.86 -19.89
CA ASN A 7 -0.76 5.49 -19.50
C ASN A 7 -0.86 5.35 -17.97
N ASN A 8 -0.98 4.12 -17.47
CA ASN A 8 -1.01 3.83 -16.02
C ASN A 8 0.15 4.47 -15.23
N ALA A 9 1.28 4.74 -15.90
CA ALA A 9 2.44 5.44 -15.35
C ALA A 9 2.16 6.92 -15.04
N ASP A 10 1.40 7.63 -15.88
CA ASP A 10 1.17 9.08 -15.75
C ASP A 10 0.18 9.42 -14.62
N ILE A 11 -0.68 8.47 -14.27
CA ILE A 11 -1.69 8.62 -13.20
C ILE A 11 -1.03 8.55 -11.80
N LEU A 12 0.17 7.97 -11.70
CA LEU A 12 0.93 7.86 -10.45
C LEU A 12 1.72 9.13 -10.10
N VAL A 13 1.75 10.13 -10.99
CA VAL A 13 2.70 11.28 -10.92
C VAL A 13 2.06 12.61 -10.49
N ASN A 14 0.81 12.63 -10.00
CA ASN A 14 0.16 13.90 -9.58
C ASN A 14 0.71 14.41 -8.20
N PRO A 15 1.16 15.68 -8.08
CA PRO A 15 2.31 16.09 -7.27
C PRO A 15 2.01 16.57 -5.84
N ALA A 16 0.87 16.20 -5.26
CA ALA A 16 0.56 16.55 -3.88
C ALA A 16 0.03 15.32 -3.13
N LEU A 17 0.58 15.09 -1.92
CA LEU A 17 -0.06 14.51 -0.73
C LEU A 17 0.29 13.08 -0.30
N LEU A 18 0.44 12.95 1.03
CA LEU A 18 0.28 11.70 1.78
C LEU A 18 -1.09 11.11 1.48
N ALA A 19 -1.09 10.00 0.75
CA ALA A 19 -2.24 9.52 0.05
C ALA A 19 -2.46 8.03 0.27
N ILE A 20 -3.73 7.65 0.47
CA ILE A 20 -4.18 6.29 0.18
C ILE A 20 -4.74 6.30 -1.23
N ARG A 21 -4.32 5.33 -2.02
CA ARG A 21 -4.95 5.01 -3.31
C ARG A 21 -5.71 3.71 -3.15
N ILE A 22 -7.01 3.75 -3.42
CA ILE A 22 -7.87 2.56 -3.43
C ILE A 22 -8.17 2.20 -4.88
N PHE A 23 -7.77 1.00 -5.30
CA PHE A 23 -8.09 0.46 -6.63
C PHE A 23 -9.25 -0.53 -6.53
N ASP A 24 -10.31 -0.30 -7.29
CA ASP A 24 -11.43 -1.23 -7.52
C ASP A 24 -11.08 -2.18 -8.68
N LEU A 25 -11.29 -3.49 -8.49
CA LEU A 25 -11.00 -4.55 -9.47
C LEU A 25 -12.24 -5.05 -10.23
N THR A 26 -13.43 -4.50 -9.99
CA THR A 26 -14.70 -4.97 -10.56
C THR A 26 -15.22 -4.09 -11.72
N ILE A 27 -14.92 -4.51 -12.96
CA ILE A 27 -15.67 -4.25 -14.24
C ILE A 27 -15.33 -2.98 -15.11
N THR A 28 -15.48 -3.17 -16.44
CA THR A 28 -15.30 -2.36 -17.69
C THR A 28 -16.28 -1.17 -17.93
N PRO A 29 -16.07 -0.27 -18.93
CA PRO A 29 -16.12 1.19 -18.77
C PRO A 29 -17.52 1.83 -18.94
N ASN A 30 -17.81 2.81 -18.07
CA ASN A 30 -18.37 4.14 -18.40
C ASN A 30 -18.94 4.77 -17.13
N SER A 31 -18.15 5.59 -16.44
CA SER A 31 -18.66 6.71 -15.60
C SER A 31 -17.49 7.51 -15.02
N ILE A 32 -17.25 8.68 -15.61
CA ILE A 32 -16.46 9.73 -14.98
C ILE A 32 -17.40 10.44 -14.01
N VAL A 33 -17.23 10.26 -12.71
CA VAL A 33 -17.98 11.03 -11.70
C VAL A 33 -17.18 12.28 -11.35
N ASN A 34 -17.79 13.44 -11.62
CA ASN A 34 -17.24 14.78 -11.42
C ASN A 34 -16.80 15.02 -9.95
N PRO A 35 -15.71 15.75 -9.69
CA PRO A 35 -15.39 16.20 -8.33
C PRO A 35 -16.50 17.14 -7.82
N MET A 36 -17.06 16.84 -6.65
CA MET A 36 -17.91 17.81 -5.96
C MET A 36 -17.04 18.97 -5.47
N LYS A 37 -17.19 20.14 -6.08
CA LYS A 37 -16.79 21.41 -5.48
C LYS A 37 -17.78 21.73 -4.37
N SER A 38 -17.37 21.62 -3.11
CA SER A 38 -18.07 22.28 -2.01
C SER A 38 -17.09 23.09 -1.17
N ALA A 39 -17.38 24.38 -1.08
CA ALA A 39 -16.56 25.41 -0.50
C ALA A 39 -16.17 25.15 0.97
N LYS A 40 -14.99 25.69 1.33
CA LYS A 40 -14.29 25.68 2.63
C LYS A 40 -13.71 24.31 3.05
N ILE A 41 -12.42 24.14 2.74
CA ILE A 41 -11.43 23.40 3.55
C ILE A 41 -11.91 22.00 3.98
N ARG A 42 -11.89 21.00 3.08
CA ARG A 42 -12.22 19.59 3.38
C ARG A 42 -11.32 18.64 2.58
N GLN A 43 -11.08 17.45 3.13
CA GLN A 43 -10.38 16.32 2.49
C GLN A 43 -10.77 16.19 1.01
N GLU A 44 -9.79 15.93 0.15
CA GLU A 44 -10.04 15.82 -1.29
C GLU A 44 -10.05 14.35 -1.71
N TYR A 45 -11.11 13.98 -2.41
CA TYR A 45 -11.31 12.67 -2.98
C TYR A 45 -11.45 12.83 -4.49
N GLN A 46 -10.54 12.24 -5.25
CA GLN A 46 -10.59 12.25 -6.71
C GLN A 46 -10.69 10.83 -7.24
N VAL A 47 -11.75 10.53 -7.99
CA VAL A 47 -11.86 9.27 -8.74
C VAL A 47 -11.22 9.46 -10.11
N LEU A 48 -10.15 8.72 -10.39
CA LEU A 48 -9.53 8.66 -11.72
C LEU A 48 -9.90 7.34 -12.38
N GLY A 49 -10.35 7.39 -13.64
CA GLY A 49 -10.49 6.21 -14.48
C GLY A 49 -9.16 5.88 -15.16
N SER A 50 -8.74 4.62 -15.14
CA SER A 50 -7.69 4.10 -16.03
C SER A 50 -8.31 3.42 -17.25
N GLY A 51 -7.61 3.45 -18.39
CA GLY A 51 -8.01 2.80 -19.64
C GLY A 51 -8.27 1.29 -19.52
N ASN A 52 -7.86 0.65 -18.42
CA ASN A 52 -8.03 -0.79 -18.16
C ASN A 52 -9.19 -1.12 -17.20
N GLY A 53 -10.10 -0.18 -16.90
CA GLY A 53 -11.30 -0.43 -16.09
C GLY A 53 -11.13 -0.34 -14.58
N ASN A 54 -9.92 -0.15 -14.06
CA ASN A 54 -9.72 0.07 -12.61
C ASN A 54 -10.07 1.52 -12.25
N ARG A 55 -10.86 1.71 -11.18
CA ARG A 55 -11.14 3.04 -10.59
C ARG A 55 -10.14 3.31 -9.47
N ILE A 56 -9.58 4.51 -9.43
CA ILE A 56 -8.60 4.91 -8.43
C ILE A 56 -9.22 6.02 -7.57
N LEU A 57 -9.34 5.78 -6.27
CA LEU A 57 -9.64 6.85 -5.31
C LEU A 57 -8.36 7.46 -4.78
N LEU A 58 -8.12 8.73 -5.10
CA LEU A 58 -7.07 9.52 -4.47
C LEU A 58 -7.60 10.09 -3.15
N TYR A 59 -7.08 9.64 -2.01
CA TYR A 59 -7.34 10.30 -0.72
C TYR A 59 -6.28 11.35 -0.40
N ASN A 60 -6.73 12.55 -0.05
CA ASN A 60 -5.92 13.65 0.48
C ASN A 60 -6.47 14.05 1.85
N ARG A 61 -5.66 13.93 2.90
CA ARG A 61 -6.03 14.26 4.28
C ARG A 61 -6.20 15.77 4.58
N GLY A 62 -5.80 16.64 3.66
CA GLY A 62 -5.82 18.10 3.81
C GLY A 62 -4.92 18.61 4.96
N SER A 63 -5.07 19.89 5.31
CA SER A 63 -4.32 20.53 6.41
C SER A 63 -4.83 20.15 7.82
N LEU A 64 -5.99 19.50 7.92
CA LEU A 64 -6.64 19.15 9.19
C LEU A 64 -5.97 17.97 9.91
N ASN A 65 -5.15 17.18 9.20
CA ASN A 65 -4.45 16.00 9.71
C ASN A 65 -5.29 15.15 10.70
N PRO A 66 -6.47 14.68 10.26
CA PRO A 66 -7.40 13.95 11.13
C PRO A 66 -6.76 12.67 11.67
N LYS A 67 -7.20 12.26 12.87
CA LYS A 67 -6.83 10.95 13.41
C LYS A 67 -7.28 9.84 12.44
N PRO A 68 -6.52 8.74 12.32
CA PRO A 68 -6.79 7.66 11.36
C PRO A 68 -8.24 7.16 11.40
N LYS A 69 -8.78 6.90 12.60
CA LYS A 69 -10.18 6.46 12.77
C LYS A 69 -11.20 7.44 12.16
N THR A 70 -10.98 8.74 12.34
CA THR A 70 -11.83 9.79 11.78
C THR A 70 -11.72 9.83 10.26
N ALA A 71 -10.50 9.77 9.73
CA ALA A 71 -10.25 9.70 8.29
C ALA A 71 -10.96 8.51 7.64
N ILE A 72 -10.88 7.33 8.26
CA ILE A 72 -11.52 6.11 7.75
C ILE A 72 -13.05 6.19 7.82
N ALA A 73 -13.62 6.71 8.91
CA ALA A 73 -15.07 6.87 9.01
C ALA A 73 -15.65 7.78 7.90
N GLU A 74 -14.90 8.80 7.46
CA GLU A 74 -15.29 9.67 6.34
C GLU A 74 -15.07 8.99 4.98
N MET A 75 -13.94 8.30 4.81
CA MET A 75 -13.62 7.56 3.60
C MET A 75 -14.64 6.45 3.32
N LEU A 76 -15.07 5.69 4.33
CA LEU A 76 -16.07 4.63 4.17
C LEU A 76 -17.42 5.21 3.70
N ARG A 77 -17.86 6.32 4.29
CA ARG A 77 -19.07 7.05 3.84
C ARG A 77 -18.93 7.53 2.39
N TYR A 78 -17.74 7.96 1.98
CA TYR A 78 -17.48 8.37 0.60
C TYR A 78 -17.53 7.18 -0.37
N LEU A 79 -16.93 6.03 -0.02
CA LEU A 79 -16.96 4.82 -0.83
C LEU A 79 -18.39 4.33 -1.06
N GLU A 80 -19.20 4.28 0.00
CA GLU A 80 -20.63 3.93 -0.07
C GLU A 80 -21.39 4.87 -1.00
N LYS A 81 -21.22 6.19 -0.83
CA LYS A 81 -21.90 7.20 -1.64
C LYS A 81 -21.52 7.14 -3.13
N THR A 82 -20.28 6.79 -3.44
CA THR A 82 -19.75 6.79 -4.82
C THR A 82 -19.85 5.45 -5.53
N GLY A 83 -20.35 4.42 -4.83
CA GLY A 83 -20.44 3.06 -5.35
C GLY A 83 -19.08 2.52 -5.80
N LEU A 84 -17.98 2.94 -5.17
CA LEU A 84 -16.69 2.28 -5.30
C LEU A 84 -16.78 1.04 -4.43
N GLN A 85 -16.94 -0.12 -5.06
CA GLN A 85 -17.18 -1.36 -4.34
C GLN A 85 -15.86 -2.11 -4.13
N PRO A 86 -15.76 -2.95 -3.09
CA PRO A 86 -14.65 -3.88 -2.97
C PRO A 86 -14.66 -4.91 -4.12
N PRO A 87 -13.51 -5.56 -4.40
CA PRO A 87 -12.30 -5.59 -3.59
C PRO A 87 -11.32 -4.45 -3.88
N TYR A 88 -10.55 -4.09 -2.85
CA TYR A 88 -9.64 -2.96 -2.82
C TYR A 88 -8.18 -3.39 -2.78
N VAL A 89 -7.34 -2.72 -3.57
CA VAL A 89 -5.89 -2.65 -3.32
C VAL A 89 -5.54 -1.29 -2.73
N LEU A 90 -4.82 -1.29 -1.60
CA LEU A 90 -4.41 -0.08 -0.90
C LEU A 90 -2.95 0.27 -1.23
N VAL A 91 -2.69 1.48 -1.71
CA VAL A 91 -1.33 2.05 -1.77
C VAL A 91 -1.23 3.17 -0.76
N ALA A 92 -0.33 3.04 0.20
CA ALA A 92 -0.19 3.95 1.33
C ALA A 92 1.26 4.46 1.42
N HIS A 93 1.44 5.78 1.50
CA HIS A 93 2.75 6.43 1.62
C HIS A 93 2.88 7.22 2.91
N SER A 94 4.01 7.08 3.61
CA SER A 94 4.28 7.77 4.86
C SER A 94 3.11 7.57 5.85
N TYR A 95 2.59 8.63 6.48
CA TYR A 95 1.37 8.58 7.31
C TYR A 95 0.14 7.91 6.67
N GLY A 96 0.07 7.85 5.34
CA GLY A 96 -0.92 7.03 4.64
C GLY A 96 -0.89 5.58 5.10
N GLY A 97 0.26 5.08 5.58
CA GLY A 97 0.43 3.77 6.21
C GLY A 97 -0.44 3.61 7.44
N THR A 98 -0.44 4.59 8.35
CA THR A 98 -1.33 4.58 9.52
C THR A 98 -2.80 4.52 9.12
N VAL A 99 -3.21 5.38 8.18
CA VAL A 99 -4.61 5.45 7.75
C VAL A 99 -4.99 4.17 7.00
N GLY A 100 -4.12 3.63 6.15
CA GLY A 100 -4.37 2.42 5.36
C GLY A 100 -4.44 1.18 6.24
N ARG A 101 -3.61 1.12 7.29
CA ARG A 101 -3.67 0.06 8.29
C ARG A 101 -4.92 0.15 9.16
N GLU A 102 -5.39 1.35 9.48
CA GLU A 102 -6.69 1.52 10.16
C GLU A 102 -7.86 1.06 9.25
N PHE A 103 -7.81 1.36 7.94
CA PHE A 103 -8.80 0.85 6.99
C PHE A 103 -8.80 -0.68 6.97
N LEU A 104 -7.62 -1.28 6.85
CA LEU A 104 -7.43 -2.72 6.85
C LEU A 104 -7.94 -3.38 8.14
N GLN A 105 -7.77 -2.72 9.29
CA GLN A 105 -8.33 -3.20 10.55
C GLN A 105 -9.86 -3.24 10.54
N GLN A 106 -10.50 -2.20 10.00
CA GLN A 106 -11.96 -2.09 10.00
C GLN A 106 -12.64 -2.92 8.90
N ARG A 107 -11.96 -3.17 7.77
CA ARG A 107 -12.54 -3.85 6.60
C ARG A 107 -11.57 -4.87 5.96
N PRO A 108 -11.03 -5.85 6.72
CA PRO A 108 -9.97 -6.75 6.25
C PRO A 108 -10.38 -7.61 5.04
N ASP A 109 -11.65 -8.00 4.94
CA ASP A 109 -12.17 -8.83 3.85
C ASP A 109 -12.34 -8.06 2.54
N THR A 110 -12.41 -6.73 2.63
CA THR A 110 -12.53 -5.87 1.44
C THR A 110 -11.19 -5.57 0.78
N VAL A 111 -10.08 -5.77 1.49
CA VAL A 111 -8.74 -5.52 0.99
C VAL A 111 -8.16 -6.82 0.45
N VAL A 112 -7.70 -6.80 -0.80
CA VAL A 112 -7.09 -7.96 -1.48
C VAL A 112 -5.60 -7.78 -1.78
N GLY A 113 -5.03 -6.63 -1.46
CA GLY A 113 -3.60 -6.37 -1.56
C GLY A 113 -3.21 -5.02 -0.98
N MET A 114 -1.95 -4.86 -0.61
CA MET A 114 -1.45 -3.63 -0.01
C MET A 114 -0.02 -3.29 -0.46
N ILE A 115 0.24 -2.00 -0.68
CA ILE A 115 1.55 -1.43 -0.95
C ILE A 115 1.82 -0.37 0.12
N LEU A 116 2.94 -0.51 0.81
CA LEU A 116 3.42 0.36 1.88
C LEU A 116 4.70 1.04 1.42
N VAL A 117 4.63 2.32 1.09
CA VAL A 117 5.76 3.10 0.55
C VAL A 117 6.29 4.02 1.64
N GLU A 118 7.54 3.82 2.07
CA GLU A 118 8.18 4.68 3.08
C GLU A 118 7.33 4.85 4.36
N THR A 119 6.75 3.74 4.85
CA THR A 119 5.92 3.69 6.07
C THR A 119 6.60 2.93 7.20
N GLY A 120 6.05 3.00 8.41
CA GLY A 120 6.43 2.17 9.55
C GLY A 120 7.13 2.91 10.67
N GLN A 121 7.47 4.19 10.49
CA GLN A 121 7.98 5.05 11.56
C GLN A 121 6.88 5.88 12.24
N GLU A 122 5.64 5.82 11.75
CA GLU A 122 4.55 6.67 12.25
C GLU A 122 3.93 6.13 13.53
N THR A 123 3.77 7.00 14.52
CA THR A 123 3.24 6.66 15.85
C THR A 123 1.73 6.85 16.00
N ALA A 124 1.04 7.19 14.90
CA ALA A 124 -0.38 7.52 14.94
C ALA A 124 -1.31 6.29 14.91
N LEU A 125 -0.79 5.10 14.64
CA LEU A 125 -1.57 3.86 14.72
C LEU A 125 -1.62 3.42 16.19
N ASP A 126 -2.78 2.94 16.64
CA ASP A 126 -2.88 2.32 17.96
C ASP A 126 -1.95 1.10 18.02
N LEU A 127 -1.04 1.06 19.01
CA LEU A 127 -0.07 -0.03 19.16
C LEU A 127 -0.74 -1.40 19.29
N LYS A 128 -1.90 -1.48 19.94
CA LYS A 128 -2.64 -2.74 20.06
C LYS A 128 -3.18 -3.19 18.71
N VAL A 129 -3.61 -2.25 17.86
CA VAL A 129 -4.01 -2.55 16.48
C VAL A 129 -2.79 -3.02 15.69
N GLU A 130 -1.67 -2.33 15.81
CA GLU A 130 -0.44 -2.74 15.14
C GLU A 130 -0.03 -4.19 15.50
N GLU A 131 0.09 -4.48 16.79
CA GLU A 131 0.51 -5.79 17.30
C GLU A 131 -0.47 -6.90 16.91
N ASP A 132 -1.78 -6.63 17.02
CA ASP A 132 -2.82 -7.59 16.63
C ASP A 132 -2.79 -7.90 15.13
N GLN A 133 -2.56 -6.88 14.28
CA GLN A 133 -2.44 -7.08 12.83
C GLN A 133 -1.28 -7.99 12.45
N TYR A 134 -0.13 -7.85 13.11
CA TYR A 134 1.01 -8.74 12.89
C TYR A 134 0.74 -10.14 13.44
N ARG A 135 0.21 -10.23 14.67
CA ARG A 135 -0.09 -11.50 15.33
C ARG A 135 -1.06 -12.36 14.53
N ARG A 136 -2.09 -11.75 13.94
CA ARG A 136 -3.09 -12.44 13.12
C ARG A 136 -2.69 -12.56 11.66
N GLN A 137 -1.57 -11.96 11.25
CA GLN A 137 -1.19 -11.76 9.85
C GLN A 137 -2.40 -11.32 9.02
N ILE A 138 -2.93 -10.12 9.31
CA ILE A 138 -4.27 -9.70 8.89
C ILE A 138 -4.56 -9.79 7.36
N LEU A 139 -3.54 -9.77 6.50
CA LEU A 139 -3.69 -9.98 5.05
C LEU A 139 -3.68 -11.47 4.64
N GLY A 140 -3.35 -12.39 5.54
CA GLY A 140 -3.27 -13.82 5.25
C GLY A 140 -2.26 -14.12 4.14
N SER A 141 -2.74 -14.53 2.96
CA SER A 141 -1.92 -14.74 1.76
C SER A 141 -2.05 -13.63 0.70
N LYS A 142 -2.83 -12.58 0.98
CA LYS A 142 -3.02 -11.46 0.06
C LYS A 142 -1.69 -10.72 -0.14
N PRO A 143 -1.33 -10.33 -1.37
CA PRO A 143 -0.04 -9.73 -1.68
C PRO A 143 0.21 -8.42 -0.91
N LEU A 144 1.42 -8.30 -0.38
CA LEU A 144 1.94 -7.11 0.29
C LEU A 144 3.27 -6.69 -0.33
N SER A 145 3.43 -5.43 -0.69
CA SER A 145 4.75 -4.86 -1.03
C SER A 145 5.12 -3.77 -0.03
N VAL A 146 6.32 -3.83 0.54
CA VAL A 146 6.90 -2.79 1.38
C VAL A 146 8.09 -2.18 0.64
N ILE A 147 7.97 -0.91 0.28
CA ILE A 147 8.96 -0.15 -0.46
C ILE A 147 9.66 0.82 0.50
N ARG A 148 10.98 0.73 0.57
CA ARG A 148 11.85 1.57 1.38
C ARG A 148 12.70 2.48 0.46
N GLY A 149 12.74 3.76 0.78
CA GLY A 149 13.77 4.69 0.32
C GLY A 149 14.76 4.97 1.46
N ASN A 150 15.46 6.10 1.41
CA ASN A 150 16.46 6.45 2.41
C ASN A 150 16.17 7.83 3.01
N VAL A 151 15.51 7.87 4.16
CA VAL A 151 15.16 9.14 4.84
C VAL A 151 16.40 9.99 5.12
N MET A 152 17.57 9.37 5.28
CA MET A 152 18.84 10.02 5.61
C MET A 152 19.76 10.18 4.40
N ILE A 153 19.22 10.13 3.17
CA ILE A 153 20.01 10.12 1.92
C ILE A 153 21.06 11.24 1.84
N GLU A 154 20.75 12.46 2.28
CA GLU A 154 21.70 13.58 2.26
C GLU A 154 22.85 13.37 3.25
N LYS A 155 22.56 12.87 4.45
CA LYS A 155 23.61 12.60 5.46
C LYS A 155 24.50 11.44 5.04
N ILE A 156 23.92 10.43 4.42
CA ILE A 156 24.66 9.30 3.87
C ILE A 156 25.56 9.77 2.74
N ALA A 157 25.06 10.58 1.81
CA ALA A 157 25.88 11.17 0.75
C ALA A 157 27.04 12.03 1.29
N GLN A 158 26.80 12.83 2.34
CA GLN A 158 27.85 13.61 3.00
C GLN A 158 28.91 12.74 3.67
N LEU A 159 28.48 11.66 4.34
CA LEU A 159 29.37 10.70 4.97
C LEU A 159 30.22 9.95 3.92
N ASP A 160 29.59 9.53 2.82
CA ASP A 160 30.26 8.86 1.71
C ASP A 160 31.30 9.75 1.05
N ALA A 161 30.98 11.03 0.82
CA ALA A 161 31.94 12.01 0.30
C ALA A 161 33.16 12.17 1.23
N ARG A 162 32.95 12.19 2.55
CA ARG A 162 34.05 12.26 3.53
C ARG A 162 34.88 10.97 3.55
N LEU A 163 34.25 9.80 3.44
CA LEU A 163 34.94 8.51 3.35
C LEU A 163 35.76 8.37 2.06
N GLN A 164 35.30 8.99 0.97
CA GLN A 164 36.01 9.06 -0.31
C GLN A 164 37.19 10.05 -0.27
N ALA A 165 37.06 11.14 0.50
CA ALA A 165 38.12 12.12 0.69
C ALA A 165 39.25 11.67 1.64
N CYS A 166 39.09 10.55 2.36
CA CYS A 166 40.16 9.98 3.18
C CYS A 166 41.35 9.54 2.31
N GLU A 167 42.56 9.96 2.67
CA GLU A 167 43.79 9.66 1.95
C GLU A 167 44.32 8.25 2.21
N ASN A 168 43.94 7.65 3.34
CA ASN A 168 44.40 6.32 3.76
C ASN A 168 43.37 5.58 4.63
N GLU A 169 43.62 4.29 4.85
CA GLU A 169 42.71 3.42 5.61
C GLU A 169 42.64 3.78 7.10
N THR A 170 43.68 4.37 7.68
CA THR A 170 43.66 4.84 9.07
C THR A 170 42.61 5.93 9.27
N GLN A 171 42.65 6.98 8.43
CA GLN A 171 41.65 8.06 8.45
C GLN A 171 40.23 7.53 8.23
N ARG A 172 40.06 6.61 7.27
CA ARG A 172 38.76 5.97 7.01
C ARG A 172 38.26 5.18 8.20
N SER A 173 39.13 4.40 8.84
CA SER A 173 38.81 3.62 10.04
C SER A 173 38.43 4.52 11.22
N GLU A 174 39.14 5.62 11.44
CA GLU A 174 38.80 6.61 12.48
C GLU A 174 37.43 7.25 12.23
N LEU A 175 37.14 7.65 10.99
CA LEU A 175 35.84 8.20 10.62
C LEU A 175 34.71 7.19 10.86
N LYS A 176 34.91 5.91 10.52
CA LYS A 176 33.95 4.82 10.76
C LYS A 176 33.73 4.50 12.25
N LYS A 177 34.67 4.85 13.13
CA LYS A 177 34.53 4.72 14.59
C LYS A 177 33.87 5.95 15.23
N GLY A 178 33.64 7.01 14.47
CA GLY A 178 33.05 8.25 14.96
C GLY A 178 31.58 8.10 15.35
N PRO A 179 31.09 8.94 16.29
CA PRO A 179 29.71 8.88 16.76
C PRO A 179 28.68 9.16 15.66
N GLU A 180 29.03 10.00 14.68
CA GLU A 180 28.17 10.31 13.54
C GLU A 180 27.95 9.10 12.62
N TYR A 181 29.03 8.36 12.31
CA TYR A 181 28.94 7.13 11.51
C TYR A 181 28.04 6.12 12.24
N ALA A 182 28.31 5.87 13.52
CA ALA A 182 27.53 4.93 14.33
C ALA A 182 26.04 5.33 14.39
N LEU A 183 25.73 6.62 14.56
CA LEU A 183 24.35 7.11 14.58
C LEU A 183 23.65 6.90 13.24
N ILE A 184 24.31 7.21 12.11
CA ILE A 184 23.72 7.04 10.78
C ILE A 184 23.43 5.56 10.52
N GLN A 185 24.36 4.66 10.84
CA GLN A 185 24.14 3.22 10.70
C GLN A 185 22.99 2.73 11.58
N ALA A 186 22.97 3.11 12.86
CA ALA A 186 21.90 2.68 13.78
C ALA A 186 20.52 3.17 13.35
N LEU A 187 20.41 4.40 12.83
CA LEU A 187 19.15 4.93 12.31
C LEU A 187 18.72 4.23 11.00
N ASP A 188 19.67 3.90 10.12
CA ASP A 188 19.39 3.15 8.90
C ASP A 188 18.90 1.72 9.21
N GLU A 189 19.58 1.04 10.14
CA GLU A 189 19.21 -0.29 10.62
C GLU A 189 17.83 -0.30 11.29
N GLU A 190 17.56 0.67 12.17
CA GLU A 190 16.25 0.77 12.83
C GLU A 190 15.14 1.09 11.82
N ASP A 191 15.40 1.98 10.87
CA ASP A 191 14.46 2.27 9.80
C ASP A 191 14.18 1.00 8.97
N GLU A 192 15.21 0.28 8.51
CA GLU A 192 15.03 -0.98 7.80
C GLU A 192 14.24 -1.99 8.62
N ARG A 193 14.55 -2.13 9.91
CA ARG A 193 13.84 -3.04 10.83
C ARG A 193 12.36 -2.70 10.91
N LEU A 194 11.99 -1.42 11.02
CA LEU A 194 10.60 -0.97 11.03
C LEU A 194 9.88 -1.26 9.71
N LYS A 195 10.55 -1.11 8.55
CA LYS A 195 9.95 -1.51 7.27
C LYS A 195 9.75 -3.01 7.19
N LYS A 196 10.78 -3.80 7.51
CA LYS A 196 10.71 -5.27 7.48
C LYS A 196 9.69 -5.82 8.48
N LYS A 197 9.48 -5.17 9.63
CA LYS A 197 8.42 -5.54 10.60
C LYS A 197 7.05 -5.60 9.92
N GLN A 198 6.77 -4.69 8.98
CA GLN A 198 5.48 -4.65 8.27
C GLN A 198 5.23 -5.86 7.37
N LEU A 199 6.27 -6.61 6.97
CA LEU A 199 6.12 -7.83 6.19
C LEU A 199 5.29 -8.90 6.94
N ALA A 200 5.24 -8.84 8.27
CA ALA A 200 4.43 -9.73 9.10
C ALA A 200 2.91 -9.57 8.88
N LEU A 201 2.44 -8.53 8.18
CA LEU A 201 1.03 -8.38 7.83
C LEU A 201 0.55 -9.49 6.88
N SER A 202 1.43 -10.08 6.06
CA SER A 202 1.09 -11.08 5.04
C SER A 202 2.13 -12.21 4.95
N ARG A 203 1.68 -13.41 4.60
CA ARG A 203 2.55 -14.55 4.21
C ARG A 203 3.09 -14.43 2.78
N ASN A 204 2.57 -13.51 1.99
CA ASN A 204 2.96 -13.24 0.62
C ASN A 204 3.41 -11.79 0.50
N SER A 205 4.65 -11.53 0.91
CA SER A 205 5.18 -10.19 1.02
C SER A 205 6.49 -10.02 0.24
N ARG A 206 6.68 -8.81 -0.29
CA ARG A 206 7.92 -8.35 -0.92
C ARG A 206 8.47 -7.15 -0.16
N TYR A 207 9.80 -7.09 -0.10
CA TYR A 207 10.53 -5.95 0.40
C TYR A 207 11.40 -5.39 -0.72
N VAL A 208 11.25 -4.10 -1.01
CA VAL A 208 11.96 -3.42 -2.10
C VAL A 208 12.69 -2.21 -1.53
N HIS A 209 14.02 -2.24 -1.54
CA HIS A 209 14.84 -1.12 -1.10
C HIS A 209 15.36 -0.33 -2.32
N ILE A 210 15.17 0.98 -2.28
CA ILE A 210 15.56 1.91 -3.34
C ILE A 210 16.56 2.92 -2.77
N PRO A 211 17.87 2.63 -2.83
CA PRO A 211 18.88 3.39 -2.08
C PRO A 211 19.14 4.80 -2.63
N ASP A 212 18.75 5.07 -3.88
CA ASP A 212 18.98 6.32 -4.60
C ASP A 212 17.85 7.35 -4.43
N CYS A 213 16.89 7.10 -3.54
CA CYS A 213 15.78 8.03 -3.32
C CYS A 213 15.49 8.24 -1.83
N GLY A 214 15.08 9.45 -1.48
CA GLY A 214 14.69 9.81 -0.11
C GLY A 214 13.25 9.42 0.23
N HIS A 215 12.67 10.10 1.23
CA HIS A 215 11.29 9.87 1.68
C HIS A 215 10.22 9.99 0.57
N GLY A 216 10.49 10.81 -0.47
CA GLY A 216 9.59 11.08 -1.58
C GLY A 216 9.60 10.03 -2.69
N VAL A 217 9.62 8.73 -2.36
CA VAL A 217 9.77 7.61 -3.30
C VAL A 217 8.78 7.67 -4.47
N ILE A 218 7.50 7.96 -4.19
CA ILE A 218 6.46 8.05 -5.23
C ILE A 218 6.82 9.06 -6.32
N ARG A 219 7.49 10.16 -5.95
CA ARG A 219 7.90 11.21 -6.90
C ARG A 219 9.22 10.87 -7.59
N ALA A 220 10.17 10.33 -6.84
CA ALA A 220 11.52 10.07 -7.34
C ALA A 220 11.60 8.81 -8.20
N ARG A 221 10.85 7.76 -7.82
CA ARG A 221 10.89 6.42 -8.42
C ARG A 221 9.47 5.88 -8.71
N PRO A 222 8.66 6.63 -9.48
CA PRO A 222 7.30 6.21 -9.82
C PRO A 222 7.29 4.91 -10.64
N ASP A 223 8.37 4.62 -11.37
CA ASP A 223 8.61 3.37 -12.11
C ASP A 223 8.56 2.14 -11.18
N VAL A 224 9.24 2.22 -10.04
CA VAL A 224 9.32 1.11 -9.07
C VAL A 224 7.97 0.95 -8.37
N VAL A 225 7.36 2.05 -7.93
CA VAL A 225 6.03 2.02 -7.30
C VAL A 225 4.99 1.42 -8.27
N ALA A 226 5.03 1.80 -9.56
CA ALA A 226 4.16 1.25 -10.59
C ALA A 226 4.39 -0.25 -10.82
N ALA A 227 5.64 -0.72 -10.77
CA ALA A 227 5.98 -2.12 -10.90
C ALA A 227 5.42 -2.95 -9.73
N GLU A 228 5.55 -2.46 -8.51
CA GLU A 228 5.03 -3.14 -7.32
C GLU A 228 3.50 -3.13 -7.27
N VAL A 229 2.85 -2.04 -7.69
CA VAL A 229 1.39 -2.01 -7.85
C VAL A 229 0.93 -3.05 -8.87
N ARG A 230 1.61 -3.17 -10.02
CA ARG A 230 1.30 -4.20 -11.02
C ARG A 230 1.43 -5.60 -10.44
N TRP A 231 2.53 -5.89 -9.76
CA TRP A 231 2.73 -7.17 -9.11
C TRP A 231 1.63 -7.51 -8.10
N VAL A 232 1.28 -6.57 -7.20
CA VAL A 232 0.18 -6.78 -6.23
C VAL A 232 -1.15 -7.06 -6.96
N MET A 233 -1.46 -6.30 -8.00
CA MET A 233 -2.70 -6.44 -8.77
C MET A 233 -2.77 -7.77 -9.52
N GLU A 234 -1.67 -8.22 -10.12
CA GLU A 234 -1.57 -9.52 -10.80
C GLU A 234 -1.80 -10.66 -9.81
N VAL A 235 -1.10 -10.65 -8.68
CA VAL A 235 -1.22 -11.68 -7.65
C VAL A 235 -2.61 -11.69 -7.01
N ALA A 236 -3.21 -10.52 -6.77
CA ALA A 236 -4.55 -10.41 -6.21
C ALA A 236 -5.63 -10.98 -7.15
N ARG A 237 -5.49 -10.77 -8.47
CA ARG A 237 -6.40 -11.36 -9.47
C ARG A 237 -6.31 -12.88 -9.49
N SER A 238 -5.09 -13.43 -9.48
CA SER A 238 -4.89 -14.88 -9.40
C SER A 238 -5.50 -15.47 -8.13
N PHE A 239 -5.40 -14.75 -7.00
CA PHE A 239 -6.00 -15.18 -5.74
C PHE A 239 -7.53 -15.21 -5.81
N ALA A 240 -8.15 -14.18 -6.40
CA ALA A 240 -9.60 -14.12 -6.58
C ALA A 240 -10.14 -15.25 -7.49
N GLN A 241 -9.43 -15.58 -8.56
CA GLN A 241 -9.80 -16.67 -9.48
C GLN A 241 -9.79 -18.04 -8.78
N VAL A 242 -8.75 -18.32 -7.97
CA VAL A 242 -8.64 -19.57 -7.21
C VAL A 242 -9.74 -19.68 -6.15
N GLU A 243 -10.07 -18.60 -5.45
CA GLU A 243 -11.20 -18.60 -4.50
C GLU A 243 -12.55 -18.84 -5.17
N GLU A 244 -12.77 -18.30 -6.37
CA GLU A 244 -14.02 -18.49 -7.12
C GLU A 244 -14.16 -19.94 -7.64
N GLU A 245 -13.08 -20.51 -8.20
CA GLU A 245 -13.03 -21.91 -8.65
C GLU A 245 -13.23 -22.90 -7.49
N SER A 246 -12.63 -22.63 -6.33
CA SER A 246 -12.81 -23.47 -5.13
C SER A 246 -14.24 -23.41 -4.57
N LYS A 247 -14.90 -22.25 -4.61
CA LYS A 247 -16.32 -22.10 -4.21
C LYS A 247 -17.24 -22.85 -5.17
N ASP A 248 -17.01 -22.77 -6.48
CA ASP A 248 -17.80 -23.52 -7.47
C ASP A 248 -17.60 -25.04 -7.30
N THR A 249 -16.35 -25.49 -7.09
CA THR A 249 -16.04 -26.89 -6.83
C THR A 249 -16.72 -27.41 -5.56
N SER A 250 -16.69 -26.64 -4.47
CA SER A 250 -17.35 -26.98 -3.20
C SER A 250 -18.88 -27.00 -3.33
N ALA A 251 -19.46 -26.05 -4.09
CA ALA A 251 -20.90 -26.02 -4.38
C ALA A 251 -21.34 -27.24 -5.21
N ARG A 252 -20.56 -27.64 -6.21
CA ARG A 252 -20.81 -28.86 -7.02
C ARG A 252 -20.72 -30.13 -6.19
N HIS A 253 -19.72 -30.26 -5.31
CA HIS A 253 -19.59 -31.40 -4.41
C HIS A 253 -20.74 -31.46 -3.38
N GLY A 254 -21.14 -30.31 -2.82
CA GLY A 254 -22.30 -30.21 -1.92
C GLY A 254 -23.63 -30.56 -2.61
N MET A 255 -23.79 -30.19 -3.89
CA MET A 255 -24.97 -30.54 -4.68
C MET A 255 -25.03 -32.05 -4.98
N LEU A 256 -23.91 -32.67 -5.37
CA LEU A 256 -23.83 -34.12 -5.57
C LEU A 256 -24.16 -34.88 -4.28
N HIS A 257 -23.62 -34.47 -3.13
CA HIS A 257 -23.93 -35.10 -1.85
C HIS A 257 -25.43 -35.03 -1.50
N ARG A 258 -26.12 -33.92 -1.84
CA ARG A 258 -27.58 -33.79 -1.67
C ARG A 258 -28.39 -34.66 -2.63
N ILE A 259 -27.92 -34.86 -3.86
CA ILE A 259 -28.56 -35.76 -4.83
C ILE A 259 -28.41 -37.22 -4.38
N PHE A 260 -27.21 -37.63 -3.95
CA PHE A 260 -26.98 -38.99 -3.42
C PHE A 260 -27.74 -39.26 -2.11
N ALA A 261 -27.94 -38.25 -1.26
CA ALA A 261 -28.76 -38.39 -0.05
C ALA A 261 -30.26 -38.62 -0.35
N LYS A 262 -30.78 -38.09 -1.47
CA LYS A 262 -32.16 -38.30 -1.92
C LYS A 262 -32.39 -39.63 -2.66
N LEU A 263 -31.32 -40.28 -3.10
CA LEU A 263 -31.35 -41.56 -3.83
C LEU A 263 -31.11 -42.78 -2.92
N LYS A 264 -30.96 -42.60 -1.61
CA LYS A 264 -30.90 -43.75 -0.69
C LYS A 264 -32.27 -44.45 -0.67
N PRO A 265 -32.36 -45.74 -1.05
CA PRO A 265 -33.58 -46.50 -0.89
C PRO A 265 -33.88 -46.63 0.60
N ASN A 266 -35.12 -46.33 1.02
CA ASN A 266 -35.60 -46.69 2.35
C ASN A 266 -35.42 -48.20 2.52
N ARG A 267 -34.54 -48.59 3.45
CA ARG A 267 -34.51 -49.93 4.03
C ARG A 267 -35.03 -49.83 5.45
#